data_AF-A0A7C2IIM4-F1
#
_entry.id   AF-A0A7C2IIM4-F1
#
_cell.length_a   1.000
_cell.length_b   1.000
_cell.length_c   1.000
_cell.angle_alpha   90.00
_cell.angle_beta   90.00
_cell.angle_gamma   90.00
#
_symmetry.space_group_name_H-M   'P 1'
#
loop_
_entity.id
_entity.type
_entity.pdbx_description
1 polymer ?
#
loop_
_entity_poly.entity_id
_entity_poly.type
_entity_poly.pdbx_seq_one_letter_code
_entity_poly.pdbx_strand_id
1 'polypeptide(L)'
;MLDLFQVRRCQEDLEPSPDHPGCIYGEMMKCLRPCQQAVSREEYAAETARLVRFLETRGRSLMESVAAARDRASEALDFEQARVWHERWLRVREAASLCGELAAPLGQLNGAAVLPGQAPGAVRLAVMLGGAWLDLIDFPVAPSGPAVSLDSRLRSLLGPLEAPRIPVQERAAHIALLAQWYYGAARDAEWRPFASLESIPYRALVRDISRAASRMQGSLFPP
;
A
#
# COMPACT_ATOMS: atom_id res chain seq x y z
N MET A 1 11.76 13.69 -5.08
CA MET A 1 11.55 12.65 -4.04
C MET A 1 12.84 12.17 -3.37
N LEU A 2 13.98 12.14 -4.07
CA LEU A 2 15.26 11.57 -3.59
C LEU A 2 15.90 12.27 -2.37
N ASP A 3 15.32 13.36 -1.87
CA ASP A 3 15.97 14.29 -0.92
C ASP A 3 15.33 14.30 0.47
N LEU A 4 14.25 13.56 0.70
CA LEU A 4 13.53 13.61 1.98
C LEU A 4 14.13 12.70 3.06
N PHE A 5 14.71 11.58 2.63
CA PHE A 5 15.28 10.55 3.49
C PHE A 5 16.58 10.00 2.91
N GLN A 6 17.57 9.80 3.78
CA GLN A 6 18.92 9.33 3.42
C GLN A 6 19.08 7.82 3.59
N VAL A 7 18.10 7.07 3.08
CA VAL A 7 18.09 5.60 3.12
C VAL A 7 18.84 4.98 1.95
N ARG A 8 19.33 3.75 2.13
CA ARG A 8 20.00 2.95 1.10
C ARG A 8 19.13 2.77 -0.15
N ARG A 9 19.78 2.77 -1.32
CA ARG A 9 19.15 2.52 -2.64
C ARG A 9 19.93 1.56 -3.54
N CYS A 10 21.08 1.06 -3.10
CA CYS A 10 21.80 0.04 -3.87
C CYS A 10 21.01 -1.27 -3.88
N GLN A 11 21.10 -2.02 -4.98
CA GLN A 11 20.36 -3.27 -5.22
C GLN A 11 21.13 -4.52 -4.77
N GLU A 12 22.41 -4.37 -4.41
CA GLU A 12 23.30 -5.47 -4.00
C GLU A 12 22.93 -6.06 -2.64
N ASP A 13 23.14 -7.35 -2.41
CA ASP A 13 23.10 -7.86 -1.04
C ASP A 13 24.34 -7.34 -0.28
N LEU A 14 24.09 -6.53 0.74
CA LEU A 14 25.12 -5.72 1.37
C LEU A 14 25.72 -6.43 2.59
N GLU A 15 27.04 -6.60 2.57
CA GLU A 15 27.87 -6.88 3.75
C GLU A 15 28.61 -5.59 4.15
N PRO A 16 28.17 -4.87 5.20
CA PRO A 16 28.78 -3.61 5.59
C PRO A 16 30.23 -3.77 6.03
N SER A 17 31.15 -3.00 5.44
CA SER A 17 32.57 -2.99 5.77
C SER A 17 33.14 -1.58 5.62
N PRO A 18 34.09 -1.14 6.46
CA PRO A 18 34.79 0.14 6.26
C PRO A 18 35.46 0.26 4.87
N ASP A 19 35.89 -0.87 4.31
CA ASP A 19 36.56 -0.93 3.00
C ASP A 19 35.60 -1.01 1.81
N HIS A 20 34.28 -0.95 2.05
CA HIS A 20 33.30 -1.02 0.98
C HIS A 20 33.48 0.16 0.00
N PRO A 21 33.50 -0.05 -1.33
CA PRO A 21 33.79 1.01 -2.31
C PRO A 21 32.75 2.13 -2.31
N GLY A 22 31.55 1.85 -1.77
CA GLY A 22 30.45 2.80 -1.69
C GLY A 22 29.70 2.90 -3.02
N CYS A 23 28.87 3.94 -3.16
CA CYS A 23 28.13 4.18 -4.40
C CYS A 23 27.91 5.68 -4.61
N ILE A 24 27.50 6.05 -5.82
CA ILE A 24 27.23 7.45 -6.19
C ILE A 24 26.20 8.12 -5.28
N TYR A 25 25.22 7.39 -4.74
CA TYR A 25 24.22 7.96 -3.83
C TYR A 25 24.82 8.38 -2.48
N GLY A 26 25.87 7.69 -2.03
CA GLY A 26 26.62 8.07 -0.84
C GLY A 26 27.41 9.35 -1.06
N GLU A 27 28.12 9.43 -2.19
CA GLU A 27 28.90 10.62 -2.57
C GLU A 27 28.01 11.87 -2.80
N MET A 28 26.79 11.67 -3.29
CA MET A 28 25.79 12.74 -3.45
C MET A 28 25.05 13.09 -2.15
N MET A 29 25.45 12.53 -1.00
CA MET A 29 24.79 12.72 0.31
C MET A 29 23.30 12.36 0.30
N LYS A 30 22.89 11.41 -0.54
CA LYS A 30 21.51 10.88 -0.63
C LYS A 30 21.31 9.61 0.18
N CYS A 31 22.37 9.11 0.81
CA CYS A 31 22.37 7.94 1.68
C CYS A 31 23.37 8.18 2.82
N LEU A 32 23.06 7.69 4.02
CA LEU A 32 23.99 7.75 5.17
C LEU A 32 25.18 6.78 5.07
N ARG A 33 25.35 6.09 3.93
CA ARG A 33 26.46 5.18 3.65
C ARG A 33 26.62 4.05 4.69
N PRO A 34 25.54 3.31 5.04
CA PRO A 34 25.64 2.18 5.96
C PRO A 34 26.53 1.06 5.40
N CYS A 35 26.71 0.99 4.08
CA CYS A 35 27.62 0.04 3.42
C CYS A 35 29.08 0.22 3.83
N GLN A 36 29.50 1.46 4.06
CA GLN A 36 30.85 1.83 4.49
C GLN A 36 31.00 1.90 6.01
N GLN A 37 29.96 1.53 6.77
CA GLN A 37 29.89 1.74 8.21
C GLN A 37 30.15 3.20 8.63
N ALA A 38 29.86 4.17 7.76
CA ALA A 38 30.03 5.60 8.03
C ALA A 38 28.93 6.18 8.95
N VAL A 39 27.93 5.37 9.30
CA VAL A 39 26.81 5.68 10.19
C VAL A 39 26.60 4.51 11.13
N SER A 40 26.22 4.79 12.38
CA SER A 40 25.88 3.73 13.34
C SER A 40 24.59 3.01 12.94
N ARG A 41 24.39 1.80 13.50
CA ARG A 41 23.14 1.05 13.27
C ARG A 41 21.94 1.80 13.82
N GLU A 42 22.12 2.45 14.96
CA GLU A 42 21.10 3.20 15.69
C GLU A 42 20.66 4.44 14.90
N GLU A 43 21.61 5.21 14.38
CA GLU A 43 21.31 6.40 13.55
C GLU A 43 20.64 6.00 12.24
N TYR A 44 21.13 4.95 11.58
CA TYR A 44 20.50 4.47 10.35
C TYR A 44 19.09 3.93 10.61
N ALA A 45 18.88 3.19 11.72
CA ALA A 45 17.57 2.73 12.14
C ALA A 45 16.62 3.91 12.41
N ALA A 46 17.08 4.97 13.07
CA ALA A 46 16.29 6.17 13.29
C ALA A 46 15.86 6.84 11.96
N GLU A 47 16.75 6.91 10.98
CA GLU A 47 16.42 7.45 9.65
C GLU A 47 15.40 6.58 8.91
N THR A 48 15.55 5.26 8.96
CA THR A 48 14.55 4.34 8.36
C THR A 48 13.20 4.42 9.07
N ALA A 49 13.18 4.57 10.40
CA ALA A 49 11.94 4.73 11.17
C ALA A 49 11.20 6.01 10.78
N ARG A 50 11.91 7.11 10.47
CA ARG A 50 11.29 8.33 9.95
C ARG A 50 10.61 8.11 8.60
N LEU A 51 11.23 7.35 7.70
CA LEU A 51 10.62 6.98 6.41
C LEU A 51 9.38 6.11 6.60
N VAL A 52 9.46 5.09 7.47
CA VAL A 52 8.31 4.21 7.77
C VAL A 52 7.14 5.04 8.31
N ARG A 53 7.38 5.88 9.32
CA ARG A 53 6.35 6.75 9.91
C ARG A 53 5.75 7.71 8.87
N PHE A 54 6.58 8.22 7.94
CA PHE A 54 6.09 9.04 6.83
C PHE A 54 5.11 8.27 5.96
N LEU A 55 5.41 7.04 5.57
CA LEU A 55 4.53 6.21 4.75
C LEU A 55 3.23 5.85 5.49
N GLU A 56 3.31 5.43 6.76
CA GLU A 56 2.16 5.05 7.58
C GLU A 56 1.17 6.22 7.78
N THR A 57 1.71 7.43 7.95
CA THR A 57 0.90 8.64 8.14
C THR A 57 0.52 9.34 6.83
N ARG A 58 0.81 8.73 5.68
CA ARG A 58 0.60 9.31 4.34
C ARG A 58 1.20 10.72 4.23
N GLY A 59 2.40 10.87 4.78
CA GLY A 59 3.19 12.09 4.79
C GLY A 59 2.88 13.10 5.89
N ARG A 60 1.78 12.91 6.65
CA ARG A 60 1.36 13.86 7.70
C ARG A 60 2.44 14.12 8.74
N SER A 61 3.11 13.08 9.23
CA SER A 61 4.15 13.19 10.26
C SER A 61 5.28 14.16 9.90
N LEU A 62 5.80 14.09 8.67
CA LEU A 62 6.87 14.99 8.23
C LEU A 62 6.33 16.38 7.91
N MET A 63 5.15 16.49 7.29
CA MET A 63 4.53 17.78 7.00
C MET A 63 4.29 18.61 8.27
N GLU A 64 3.76 17.99 9.32
CA GLU A 64 3.51 18.66 10.60
C GLU A 64 4.82 19.13 11.25
N SER A 65 5.86 18.28 11.24
CA SER A 65 7.17 18.66 11.80
C SER A 65 7.84 19.83 11.08
N VAL A 66 7.74 19.87 9.74
CA VAL A 66 8.32 20.93 8.90
C VAL A 66 7.50 22.22 9.01
N ALA A 67 6.17 22.11 9.08
CA ALA A 67 5.29 23.24 9.33
C ALA A 67 5.59 23.89 10.69
N ALA A 68 5.72 23.09 11.75
CA ALA A 68 6.08 23.59 13.07
C ALA A 68 7.46 24.28 13.09
N ALA A 69 8.45 23.79 12.32
CA ALA A 69 9.75 24.45 12.20
C ALA A 69 9.67 25.79 11.44
N ARG A 70 8.87 25.85 10.37
CA ARG A 70 8.55 27.09 9.66
C ARG A 70 7.90 28.10 10.59
N ASP A 71 6.89 27.68 11.34
CA ASP A 71 6.09 28.57 12.18
C ASP A 71 6.94 29.14 13.33
N ARG A 72 7.80 28.33 13.96
CA ARG A 72 8.79 28.82 14.94
C ARG A 72 9.77 29.85 14.36
N ALA A 73 10.25 29.64 13.12
CA ALA A 73 11.14 30.60 12.47
C ALA A 73 10.42 31.94 12.20
N SER A 74 9.16 31.88 11.74
CA SER A 74 8.31 33.05 11.55
C SER A 74 8.05 33.80 12.87
N GLU A 75 7.75 33.08 13.96
CA GLU A 75 7.57 33.65 15.31
C GLU A 75 8.84 34.35 15.81
N ALA A 76 10.02 33.81 15.48
CA ALA A 76 11.31 34.41 15.77
C ALA A 76 11.70 35.56 14.81
N LEU A 77 10.83 35.92 13.86
CA LEU A 77 11.06 36.91 12.81
C LEU A 77 12.24 36.57 11.86
N ASP A 78 12.64 35.29 11.78
CA ASP A 78 13.65 34.78 10.85
C ASP A 78 12.96 34.31 9.56
N PHE A 79 12.66 35.27 8.70
CA PHE A 79 11.89 35.04 7.47
C PHE A 79 12.68 34.27 6.40
N GLU A 80 14.00 34.44 6.35
CA GLU A 80 14.88 33.65 5.49
C GLU A 80 14.78 32.16 5.84
N GLN A 81 14.90 31.83 7.12
CA GLN A 81 14.79 30.44 7.58
C GLN A 81 13.36 29.90 7.41
N ALA A 82 12.34 30.73 7.67
CA ALA A 82 10.94 30.36 7.45
C ALA A 82 10.69 30.02 5.97
N ARG A 83 11.24 30.80 5.02
CA ARG A 83 11.13 30.50 3.58
C ARG A 83 11.76 29.16 3.22
N VAL A 84 12.96 28.85 3.76
CA VAL A 84 13.61 27.56 3.54
C VAL A 84 12.75 26.39 4.04
N TRP A 85 12.15 26.53 5.22
CA TRP A 85 11.23 25.52 5.74
C TRP A 85 9.95 25.40 4.91
N HIS A 86 9.42 26.52 4.41
CA HIS A 86 8.25 26.53 3.54
C HIS A 86 8.52 25.79 2.21
N GLU A 87 9.66 26.03 1.57
CA GLU A 87 10.06 25.32 0.35
C GLU A 87 10.22 23.81 0.61
N ARG A 88 10.82 23.45 1.75
CA ARG A 88 10.89 22.05 2.17
C ARG A 88 9.49 21.45 2.38
N TRP A 89 8.57 22.18 2.99
CA TRP A 89 7.20 21.74 3.19
C TRP A 89 6.48 21.46 1.87
N LEU A 90 6.64 22.32 0.86
CA LEU A 90 6.07 22.13 -0.47
C LEU A 90 6.58 20.83 -1.12
N ARG A 91 7.88 20.54 -1.02
CA ARG A 91 8.47 19.30 -1.53
C ARG A 91 7.95 18.06 -0.79
N VAL A 92 7.76 18.16 0.53
CA VAL A 92 7.16 17.07 1.33
C VAL A 92 5.72 16.84 0.91
N ARG A 93 4.93 17.90 0.72
CA ARG A 93 3.52 17.82 0.29
C ARG A 93 3.40 17.15 -1.08
N GLU A 94 4.25 17.54 -2.03
CA GLU A 94 4.30 16.92 -3.36
C GLU A 94 4.61 15.42 -3.24
N ALA A 95 5.64 15.04 -2.47
CA ALA A 95 5.95 13.62 -2.25
C ALA A 95 4.80 12.86 -1.56
N ALA A 96 4.12 13.48 -0.59
CA ALA A 96 2.98 12.90 0.09
C ALA A 96 1.79 12.69 -0.87
N SER A 97 1.56 13.60 -1.82
CA SER A 97 0.51 13.46 -2.82
C SER A 97 0.71 12.27 -3.78
N LEU A 98 1.94 11.77 -3.90
CA LEU A 98 2.26 10.57 -4.67
C LEU A 98 1.92 9.27 -3.92
N CYS A 99 1.67 9.32 -2.61
CA CYS A 99 1.18 8.17 -1.84
C CYS A 99 -0.31 7.96 -2.13
N GLY A 100 -0.59 7.18 -3.18
CA GLY A 100 -1.95 6.77 -3.55
C GLY A 100 -2.60 5.83 -2.53
N GLU A 101 -3.87 5.49 -2.76
CA GLU A 101 -4.67 4.69 -1.83
C GLU A 101 -4.16 3.25 -1.62
N LEU A 102 -3.41 2.71 -2.59
CA LEU A 102 -2.76 1.41 -2.47
C LEU A 102 -1.46 1.43 -1.66
N ALA A 103 -0.93 2.60 -1.29
CA ALA A 103 0.33 2.68 -0.55
C ALA A 103 0.13 2.14 0.88
N ALA A 104 0.77 1.01 1.18
CA ALA A 104 0.78 0.36 2.49
C ALA A 104 2.10 -0.43 2.68
N PRO A 105 2.49 -0.75 3.93
CA PRO A 105 3.55 -1.72 4.17
C PRO A 105 3.26 -3.02 3.43
N LEU A 106 4.27 -3.62 2.78
CA LEU A 106 4.07 -4.80 1.92
C LEU A 106 3.33 -5.94 2.61
N GLY A 107 3.69 -6.25 3.85
CA GLY A 107 3.02 -7.30 4.65
C GLY A 107 1.59 -6.96 5.08
N GLN A 108 1.15 -5.71 4.91
CA GLN A 108 -0.20 -5.23 5.24
C GLN A 108 -1.00 -4.84 4.00
N LEU A 109 -0.48 -5.10 2.80
CA LEU A 109 -1.20 -4.85 1.55
C LEU A 109 -2.26 -5.93 1.36
N ASN A 110 -3.37 -5.80 2.08
CA ASN A 110 -4.51 -6.70 1.97
C ASN A 110 -5.69 -6.00 1.32
N GLY A 111 -6.48 -6.78 0.59
CA GLY A 111 -7.75 -6.31 0.07
C GLY A 111 -8.47 -7.38 -0.73
N ALA A 112 -9.72 -7.06 -1.06
CA ALA A 112 -10.53 -7.92 -1.90
C ALA A 112 -11.30 -7.10 -2.94
N ALA A 113 -11.55 -7.72 -4.09
CA ALA A 113 -12.45 -7.20 -5.12
C ALA A 113 -13.44 -8.29 -5.51
N VAL A 114 -14.65 -7.85 -5.86
CA VAL A 114 -15.70 -8.73 -6.39
C VAL A 114 -15.76 -8.54 -7.91
N LEU A 115 -15.42 -9.61 -8.61
CA LEU A 115 -15.40 -9.68 -10.07
C LEU A 115 -16.64 -10.41 -10.58
N PRO A 116 -17.08 -10.13 -11.83
CA PRO A 116 -18.12 -10.92 -12.46
C PRO A 116 -17.72 -12.40 -12.57
N GLY A 117 -18.64 -13.30 -12.23
CA GLY A 117 -18.45 -14.75 -12.38
C GLY A 117 -18.62 -15.20 -13.84
N GLN A 118 -18.22 -16.43 -14.14
CA GLN A 118 -18.44 -17.05 -15.46
C GLN A 118 -19.76 -17.83 -15.52
N ALA A 119 -20.22 -18.32 -14.37
CA ALA A 119 -21.47 -19.05 -14.26
C ALA A 119 -22.62 -18.10 -13.83
N PRO A 120 -23.85 -18.30 -14.33
CA PRO A 120 -25.02 -17.59 -13.85
C PRO A 120 -25.20 -17.74 -12.33
N GLY A 121 -25.44 -16.63 -11.63
CA GLY A 121 -25.66 -16.64 -10.18
C GLY A 121 -24.42 -16.86 -9.32
N ALA A 122 -23.21 -16.82 -9.90
CA ALA A 122 -21.95 -16.83 -9.17
C ALA A 122 -21.13 -15.57 -9.47
N VAL A 123 -20.29 -15.17 -8.51
CA VAL A 123 -19.29 -14.09 -8.65
C VAL A 123 -17.91 -14.65 -8.34
N ARG A 124 -16.85 -13.94 -8.74
CA ARG A 124 -15.48 -14.30 -8.37
C ARG A 124 -14.92 -13.32 -7.35
N LEU A 125 -14.30 -13.84 -6.30
CA LEU A 125 -13.59 -13.03 -5.31
C LEU A 125 -12.09 -13.09 -5.63
N ALA A 126 -11.50 -11.93 -5.88
CA ALA A 126 -10.06 -11.76 -5.95
C ALA A 126 -9.59 -11.22 -4.60
N VAL A 127 -8.75 -11.98 -3.90
CA VAL A 127 -8.25 -11.62 -2.57
C VAL A 127 -6.74 -11.55 -2.60
N MET A 128 -6.19 -10.46 -2.07
CA MET A 128 -4.76 -10.30 -1.83
C MET A 128 -4.53 -10.23 -0.32
N LEU A 129 -3.54 -10.99 0.16
CA LEU A 129 -3.06 -10.93 1.53
C LEU A 129 -1.55 -10.69 1.54
N GLY A 130 -1.11 -9.66 2.27
CA GLY A 130 0.29 -9.26 2.38
C GLY A 130 0.97 -8.99 1.03
N GLY A 131 0.25 -8.49 0.03
CA GLY A 131 0.80 -8.26 -1.31
C GLY A 131 0.88 -9.49 -2.21
N ALA A 132 0.29 -10.61 -1.81
CA ALA A 132 0.22 -11.83 -2.63
C ALA A 132 -1.23 -12.18 -2.97
N TRP A 133 -1.50 -12.45 -4.24
CA TRP A 133 -2.79 -12.98 -4.69
C TRP A 133 -3.01 -14.40 -4.18
N LEU A 134 -4.23 -14.67 -3.74
CA LEU A 134 -4.76 -16.02 -3.59
C LEU A 134 -5.41 -16.47 -4.91
N ASP A 135 -5.71 -17.76 -5.01
CA ASP A 135 -6.52 -18.27 -6.10
C ASP A 135 -7.88 -17.56 -6.16
N LEU A 136 -8.38 -17.34 -7.37
CA LEU A 136 -9.70 -16.75 -7.57
C LEU A 136 -10.76 -17.68 -6.98
N ILE A 137 -11.60 -17.15 -6.10
CA ILE A 137 -12.61 -17.95 -5.43
C ILE A 137 -13.96 -17.76 -6.12
N ASP A 138 -14.52 -18.83 -6.67
CA ASP A 138 -15.90 -18.84 -7.15
C ASP A 138 -16.87 -18.84 -5.96
N PHE A 139 -17.73 -17.83 -5.90
CA PHE A 139 -18.71 -17.65 -4.83
C PHE A 139 -20.14 -17.66 -5.38
N PRO A 140 -20.94 -18.70 -5.09
CA PRO A 140 -22.33 -18.74 -5.53
C PRO A 140 -23.17 -17.75 -4.71
N VAL A 141 -23.92 -16.87 -5.36
CA VAL A 141 -24.72 -15.83 -4.70
C VAL A 141 -25.94 -16.43 -4.03
N ALA A 142 -26.65 -17.33 -4.70
CA ALA A 142 -27.70 -18.12 -4.09
C ALA A 142 -27.09 -19.27 -3.25
N PRO A 143 -27.58 -19.53 -2.02
CA PRO A 143 -27.14 -20.68 -1.25
C PRO A 143 -27.63 -21.98 -1.89
N SER A 144 -26.77 -23.00 -1.93
CA SER A 144 -27.14 -24.35 -2.39
C SER A 144 -27.78 -25.21 -1.29
N GLY A 145 -28.32 -24.60 -0.23
CA GLY A 145 -28.75 -25.30 0.99
C GLY A 145 -29.51 -24.39 1.98
N PRO A 146 -29.44 -24.62 3.31
CA PRO A 146 -30.20 -23.84 4.29
C PRO A 146 -29.92 -22.33 4.16
N ALA A 147 -30.90 -21.51 4.55
CA ALA A 147 -30.89 -20.06 4.38
C ALA A 147 -29.83 -19.36 5.26
N VAL A 148 -28.55 -19.56 4.93
CA VAL A 148 -27.40 -18.87 5.53
C VAL A 148 -27.22 -17.53 4.81
N SER A 149 -27.04 -16.46 5.57
CA SER A 149 -26.83 -15.12 5.02
C SER A 149 -25.50 -15.03 4.23
N LEU A 150 -25.45 -14.13 3.24
CA LEU A 150 -24.23 -13.88 2.47
C LEU A 150 -23.05 -13.47 3.35
N ASP A 151 -23.28 -12.64 4.37
CA ASP A 151 -22.26 -12.19 5.32
C ASP A 151 -21.63 -13.37 6.07
N SER A 152 -22.45 -14.28 6.60
CA SER A 152 -21.96 -15.46 7.33
C SER A 152 -21.15 -16.39 6.41
N ARG A 153 -21.58 -16.57 5.16
CA ARG A 153 -20.86 -17.37 4.17
C ARG A 153 -19.50 -16.73 3.81
N LEU A 154 -19.45 -15.42 3.63
CA LEU A 154 -18.19 -14.71 3.38
C LEU A 154 -17.23 -14.80 4.57
N ARG A 155 -17.74 -14.69 5.81
CA ARG A 155 -16.91 -14.85 7.01
C ARG A 155 -16.30 -16.24 7.10
N SER A 156 -17.10 -17.26 6.87
CA SER A 156 -16.64 -18.66 6.85
C SER A 156 -15.58 -18.89 5.76
N LEU A 157 -15.75 -18.26 4.60
CA LEU A 157 -14.83 -18.40 3.47
C LEU A 157 -13.51 -17.63 3.67
N LEU A 158 -13.58 -16.37 4.11
CA LEU A 158 -12.40 -15.49 4.19
C LEU A 158 -11.64 -15.64 5.52
N GLY A 159 -12.30 -16.08 6.58
CA GLY A 159 -11.70 -16.25 7.92
C GLY A 159 -10.48 -17.17 7.98
N PRO A 160 -10.46 -18.35 7.33
CA PRO A 160 -9.33 -19.28 7.38
C PRO A 160 -8.23 -18.97 6.37
N LEU A 161 -8.34 -17.91 5.57
CA LEU A 161 -7.34 -17.59 4.55
C LEU A 161 -6.05 -17.09 5.19
N GLU A 162 -4.91 -17.50 4.64
CA GLU A 162 -3.58 -17.09 5.12
C GLU A 162 -2.77 -16.46 3.99
N ALA A 163 -1.88 -15.53 4.36
CA ALA A 163 -1.01 -14.87 3.40
C ALA A 163 0.04 -15.85 2.83
N PRO A 164 0.13 -16.01 1.49
CA PRO A 164 1.14 -16.85 0.87
C PRO A 164 2.58 -16.42 1.22
N ARG A 165 3.41 -17.42 1.52
CA ARG A 165 4.86 -17.25 1.71
C ARG A 165 5.59 -17.32 0.37
N ILE A 166 5.60 -16.21 -0.35
CA ILE A 166 6.27 -16.07 -1.65
C ILE A 166 7.54 -15.20 -1.59
N PRO A 167 8.53 -15.42 -2.48
CA PRO A 167 9.71 -14.57 -2.63
C PRO A 167 9.37 -13.10 -2.93
N VAL A 168 10.31 -12.20 -2.66
CA VAL A 168 10.12 -10.75 -2.85
C VAL A 168 9.87 -10.39 -4.31
N GLN A 169 10.58 -11.03 -5.25
CA GLN A 169 10.42 -10.78 -6.68
C GLN A 169 9.02 -11.16 -7.18
N GLU A 170 8.52 -12.33 -6.75
CA GLU A 170 7.17 -12.80 -7.09
C GLU A 170 6.09 -11.89 -6.47
N ARG A 171 6.29 -11.47 -5.22
CA ARG A 171 5.41 -10.49 -4.56
C ARG A 171 5.37 -9.16 -5.30
N ALA A 172 6.51 -8.68 -5.78
CA ALA A 172 6.56 -7.45 -6.58
C ALA A 172 5.73 -7.57 -7.87
N ALA A 173 5.75 -8.73 -8.53
CA ALA A 173 4.90 -8.99 -9.69
C ALA A 173 3.40 -8.98 -9.33
N HIS A 174 3.00 -9.61 -8.22
CA HIS A 174 1.61 -9.59 -7.74
C HIS A 174 1.10 -8.17 -7.46
N ILE A 175 1.94 -7.34 -6.82
CA ILE A 175 1.62 -5.93 -6.54
C ILE A 175 1.55 -5.11 -7.82
N ALA A 176 2.44 -5.36 -8.78
CA ALA A 176 2.40 -4.70 -10.09
C ALA A 176 1.08 -4.98 -10.82
N LEU A 177 0.57 -6.21 -10.77
CA LEU A 177 -0.75 -6.56 -11.32
C LEU A 177 -1.88 -5.76 -10.66
N LEU A 178 -1.88 -5.66 -9.33
CA LEU A 178 -2.86 -4.84 -8.60
C LEU A 178 -2.77 -3.38 -9.01
N ALA A 179 -1.56 -2.81 -9.04
CA ALA A 179 -1.34 -1.41 -9.38
C ALA A 179 -1.78 -1.10 -10.83
N GLN A 180 -1.43 -1.97 -11.78
CA GLN A 180 -1.83 -1.82 -13.18
C GLN A 180 -3.34 -1.83 -13.35
N TRP A 181 -4.04 -2.75 -12.68
CA TRP A 181 -5.50 -2.78 -12.70
C TRP A 181 -6.13 -1.58 -11.98
N TYR A 182 -5.63 -1.24 -10.79
CA TYR A 182 -6.20 -0.19 -9.94
C TYR A 182 -6.10 1.22 -10.55
N TYR A 183 -4.95 1.53 -11.14
CA TYR A 183 -4.70 2.82 -11.80
C TYR A 183 -5.05 2.78 -13.30
N GLY A 184 -5.54 1.66 -13.81
CA GLY A 184 -6.00 1.50 -15.19
C GLY A 184 -7.34 2.19 -15.46
N ALA A 185 -7.63 2.47 -16.73
CA ALA A 185 -8.83 3.19 -17.15
C ALA A 185 -10.14 2.36 -17.06
N ALA A 186 -10.04 1.03 -17.06
CA ALA A 186 -11.17 0.10 -17.13
C ALA A 186 -11.37 -0.65 -15.81
N ARG A 187 -11.79 0.07 -14.77
CA ARG A 187 -12.09 -0.53 -13.45
C ARG A 187 -13.57 -0.88 -13.33
N ASP A 188 -13.89 -2.16 -13.55
CA ASP A 188 -15.25 -2.72 -13.48
C ASP A 188 -15.66 -3.16 -12.05
N ALA A 189 -14.69 -3.34 -11.16
CA ALA A 189 -14.88 -3.70 -9.75
C ALA A 189 -14.21 -2.74 -8.77
N GLU A 190 -14.69 -2.68 -7.53
CA GLU A 190 -14.13 -1.80 -6.50
C GLU A 190 -13.15 -2.56 -5.60
N TRP A 191 -11.95 -2.00 -5.39
CA TRP A 191 -10.99 -2.55 -4.44
C TRP A 191 -11.40 -2.19 -3.00
N ARG A 192 -11.44 -3.19 -2.12
CA ARG A 192 -11.73 -3.04 -0.70
C ARG A 192 -10.48 -3.34 0.12
N PRO A 193 -9.63 -2.32 0.43
CA PRO A 193 -8.46 -2.53 1.28
C PRO A 193 -8.88 -2.77 2.73
N PHE A 194 -8.08 -3.55 3.46
CA PHE A 194 -8.24 -3.77 4.90
C PHE A 194 -6.88 -4.00 5.57
N ALA A 195 -6.76 -3.65 6.85
CA ALA A 195 -5.48 -3.73 7.57
C ALA A 195 -5.13 -5.16 8.02
N SER A 196 -6.15 -5.92 8.40
CA SER A 196 -6.06 -7.31 8.87
C SER A 196 -7.34 -8.10 8.54
N LEU A 197 -7.30 -9.43 8.66
CA LEU A 197 -8.46 -10.30 8.43
C LEU A 197 -9.64 -9.99 9.37
N GLU A 198 -9.38 -9.47 10.56
CA GLU A 198 -10.42 -9.04 11.51
C GLU A 198 -11.17 -7.78 11.04
N SER A 199 -10.51 -6.96 10.22
CA SER A 199 -11.02 -5.68 9.71
C SER A 199 -11.64 -5.76 8.31
N ILE A 200 -11.90 -6.96 7.80
CA ILE A 200 -12.50 -7.14 6.46
C ILE A 200 -13.86 -6.40 6.39
N PRO A 201 -14.08 -5.55 5.37
CA PRO A 201 -15.31 -4.77 5.23
C PRO A 201 -16.43 -5.62 4.63
N TYR A 202 -16.91 -6.64 5.37
CA TYR A 202 -17.91 -7.60 4.88
C TYR A 202 -19.18 -6.95 4.32
N ARG A 203 -19.70 -5.90 4.97
CA ARG A 203 -20.88 -5.17 4.48
C ARG A 203 -20.67 -4.56 3.09
N ALA A 204 -19.47 -4.02 2.83
CA ALA A 204 -19.14 -3.44 1.53
C ALA A 204 -19.00 -4.54 0.47
N LEU A 205 -18.34 -5.65 0.81
CA LEU A 205 -18.22 -6.82 -0.07
C LEU A 205 -19.59 -7.42 -0.43
N VAL A 206 -20.49 -7.59 0.54
CA VAL A 206 -21.87 -8.06 0.27
C VAL A 206 -22.59 -7.14 -0.72
N ARG A 207 -22.46 -5.82 -0.55
CA ARG A 207 -23.03 -4.84 -1.50
C ARG A 207 -22.43 -4.97 -2.90
N ASP A 208 -21.12 -5.20 -2.99
CA ASP A 208 -20.42 -5.37 -4.26
C ASP A 208 -20.84 -6.68 -4.95
N ILE A 209 -21.04 -7.77 -4.19
CA ILE A 209 -21.61 -9.03 -4.67
C ILE A 209 -23.01 -8.82 -5.24
N SER A 210 -23.91 -8.16 -4.49
CA SER A 210 -25.25 -7.89 -4.99
C SER A 210 -25.23 -7.05 -6.28
N ARG A 211 -24.35 -6.04 -6.35
CA ARG A 211 -24.19 -5.20 -7.55
C ARG A 211 -23.66 -6.01 -8.74
N ALA A 212 -22.65 -6.84 -8.55
CA ALA A 212 -22.08 -7.69 -9.60
C ALA A 212 -23.12 -8.71 -10.10
N ALA A 213 -23.86 -9.33 -9.19
CA ALA A 213 -24.93 -10.27 -9.51
C ALA A 213 -26.05 -9.64 -10.34
N SER A 214 -26.52 -8.44 -9.96
CA SER A 214 -27.56 -7.72 -10.71
C SER A 214 -27.10 -7.32 -12.12
N ARG A 215 -25.85 -6.90 -12.30
CA ARG A 215 -25.28 -6.59 -13.63
C ARG A 215 -25.28 -7.82 -14.55
N MET A 216 -24.91 -8.98 -14.01
CA MET A 216 -24.92 -10.24 -14.77
C MET A 216 -26.34 -10.68 -15.15
N GLN A 217 -27.34 -10.45 -14.29
CA GLN A 217 -28.75 -10.74 -14.60
C GLN A 217 -29.31 -9.79 -15.67
N GLY A 218 -28.97 -8.50 -15.62
CA GLY A 218 -29.39 -7.52 -16.63
C GLY A 218 -28.78 -7.78 -18.02
N SER A 219 -27.62 -8.44 -18.10
CA SER A 219 -26.99 -8.84 -19.37
C SER A 219 -27.66 -10.04 -20.05
N LEU A 220 -28.51 -10.79 -19.34
CA LEU A 220 -29.20 -11.99 -19.87
C LEU A 220 -30.51 -11.66 -20.58
N PHE A 221 -30.95 -10.40 -20.56
CA PHE A 221 -32.11 -9.91 -21.32
C PHE A 221 -31.69 -8.67 -22.14
N PRO A 222 -31.36 -8.82 -23.44
CA PRO A 222 -31.23 -7.66 -24.31
C PRO A 222 -32.62 -7.02 -24.56
N PRO A 223 -32.69 -5.73 -24.94
CA PRO A 223 -33.94 -5.05 -25.26
C PRO A 223 -34.65 -5.65 -26.48
#